data_AF-A0A438DAI3-F1
#
_entry.id   AF-A0A438DAI3-F1
#
_cell.length_a   1.000
_cell.length_b   1.000
_cell.length_c   1.000
_cell.angle_alpha   90.00
_cell.angle_beta   90.00
_cell.angle_gamma   90.00
#
_symmetry.space_group_name_H-M   'P 1'
#
loop_
_entity.id
_entity.type
_entity.pdbx_description
1 polymer ?
#
loop_
_entity_poly.entity_id
_entity_poly.type
_entity_poly.pdbx_seq_one_letter_code
_entity_poly.pdbx_strand_id
1 'polypeptide(L)'
;MAENNNSVILFERFLQRWMVSQEHYLDELLTTERNCGEYGEKEMTDLVSRVLTHYQLYYEQKSRVIERNVFVVFSPPWFTPLERTLLWIGGFKPGLAFRIVAEAVGELSEDQRRRMNELQEETRTEERLLSDELARIQETVAAPPLMELTRQAGRRRDGEILGSDSVTELLSSALETVVRDAELLRMSTAVKVVEILTPIQNVKFLGAVGRFHMKIRTWGLQRNREGGAND
;
A
#
# COMPACT_ATOMS: atom_id res chain seq x y z
N MET A 1 -11.26 -22.11 -4.45
CA MET A 1 -10.27 -22.08 -3.34
C MET A 1 -8.84 -22.36 -3.79
N ALA A 2 -8.55 -23.42 -4.58
CA ALA A 2 -7.19 -23.75 -5.01
C ALA A 2 -6.51 -22.67 -5.89
N GLU A 3 -7.24 -22.08 -6.84
CA GLU A 3 -6.72 -20.99 -7.69
C GLU A 3 -6.40 -19.71 -6.92
N ASN A 4 -7.20 -19.40 -5.89
CA ASN A 4 -7.01 -18.25 -5.02
C ASN A 4 -5.80 -18.43 -4.09
N ASN A 5 -5.53 -19.66 -3.63
CA ASN A 5 -4.32 -19.95 -2.87
C ASN A 5 -3.06 -19.85 -3.77
N ASN A 6 -3.17 -20.26 -5.03
CA ASN A 6 -2.08 -20.15 -6.00
C ASN A 6 -1.73 -18.69 -6.34
N SER A 7 -2.73 -17.80 -6.46
CA SER A 7 -2.48 -16.36 -6.71
C SER A 7 -1.70 -15.70 -5.59
N VAL A 8 -2.05 -16.01 -4.34
CA VAL A 8 -1.38 -15.51 -3.13
C VAL A 8 0.07 -16.00 -3.07
N ILE A 9 0.32 -17.29 -3.31
CA ILE A 9 1.68 -17.86 -3.34
C ILE A 9 2.53 -17.22 -4.44
N LEU A 10 1.97 -17.02 -5.64
CA LEU A 10 2.69 -16.37 -6.74
C LEU A 10 3.04 -14.91 -6.41
N PHE A 11 2.13 -14.18 -5.77
CA PHE A 11 2.37 -12.82 -5.34
C PHE A 11 3.41 -12.75 -4.22
N GLU A 12 3.37 -13.66 -3.25
CA GLU A 12 4.39 -13.71 -2.20
C GLU A 12 5.79 -13.96 -2.77
N ARG A 13 5.93 -14.89 -3.73
CA ARG A 13 7.19 -15.12 -4.46
C ARG A 13 7.62 -13.92 -5.29
N PHE A 14 6.67 -13.19 -5.88
CA PHE A 14 6.95 -11.92 -6.54
C PHE A 14 7.46 -10.88 -5.53
N LEU A 15 6.75 -10.70 -4.42
CA LEU A 15 7.08 -9.73 -3.39
C LEU A 15 8.46 -9.99 -2.80
N GLN A 16 8.82 -11.25 -2.53
CA GLN A 16 10.17 -11.59 -2.06
C GLN A 16 11.26 -11.12 -3.02
N ARG A 17 11.08 -11.31 -4.34
CA ARG A 17 12.04 -10.82 -5.35
C ARG A 17 12.01 -9.30 -5.45
N TRP A 18 10.82 -8.71 -5.41
CA TRP A 18 10.62 -7.26 -5.42
C TRP A 18 11.36 -6.61 -4.25
N MET A 19 11.26 -7.19 -3.04
CA MET A 19 11.94 -6.72 -1.83
C MET A 19 13.47 -6.72 -1.97
N VAL A 20 14.06 -7.74 -2.60
CA VAL A 20 15.49 -7.76 -2.90
C VAL A 20 15.86 -6.58 -3.80
N SER A 21 15.12 -6.34 -4.88
CA SER A 21 15.35 -5.18 -5.74
C SER A 21 15.15 -3.85 -4.99
N GLN A 22 14.17 -3.78 -4.08
CA GLN A 22 13.93 -2.61 -3.24
C GLN A 22 15.11 -2.29 -2.31
N GLU A 23 15.82 -3.30 -1.80
CA GLU A 23 17.07 -3.11 -1.04
C GLU A 23 18.19 -2.54 -1.91
N HIS A 24 18.33 -3.03 -3.16
CA HIS A 24 19.33 -2.50 -4.09
C HIS A 24 19.05 -1.04 -4.48
N TYR A 25 17.79 -0.72 -4.81
CA TYR A 25 17.41 0.67 -5.08
C TYR A 25 17.60 1.57 -3.88
N LEU A 26 17.34 1.05 -2.67
CA LEU A 26 17.60 1.80 -1.46
C LEU A 26 19.10 2.12 -1.32
N ASP A 27 19.98 1.14 -1.51
CA ASP A 27 21.43 1.36 -1.47
C ASP A 27 21.89 2.39 -2.52
N GLU A 28 21.37 2.30 -3.75
CA GLU A 28 21.65 3.25 -4.83
C GLU A 28 21.21 4.67 -4.45
N LEU A 29 19.97 4.83 -3.94
CA LEU A 29 19.44 6.12 -3.47
C LEU A 29 20.28 6.71 -2.32
N LEU A 30 20.70 5.89 -1.35
CA LEU A 30 21.53 6.34 -0.23
C LEU A 30 22.94 6.75 -0.66
N THR A 31 23.49 6.05 -1.65
CA THR A 31 24.80 6.37 -2.23
C THR A 31 24.74 7.67 -3.01
N THR A 32 23.72 7.85 -3.85
CA THR A 32 23.48 9.11 -4.57
C THR A 32 23.21 10.28 -3.60
N GLU A 33 22.48 10.05 -2.51
CA GLU A 33 22.26 11.05 -1.45
C GLU A 33 23.59 11.51 -0.82
N ARG A 34 24.48 10.56 -0.48
CA ARG A 34 25.78 10.84 0.17
C ARG A 34 26.76 11.56 -0.77
N ASN A 35 26.74 11.20 -2.05
CA ASN A 35 27.69 11.69 -3.05
C ASN A 35 27.03 12.69 -4.01
N CYS A 36 26.07 13.48 -3.54
CA CYS A 36 25.19 14.30 -4.40
C CYS A 36 25.89 15.31 -5.32
N GLY A 37 27.15 15.66 -5.05
CA GLY A 37 27.98 16.52 -5.92
C GLY A 37 28.62 15.78 -7.11
N GLU A 38 28.65 14.45 -7.10
CA GLU A 38 29.23 13.62 -8.16
C GLU A 38 28.20 13.22 -9.23
N TYR A 39 26.91 13.27 -8.87
CA TYR A 39 25.81 12.88 -9.75
C TYR A 39 25.16 14.10 -10.41
N GLY A 40 24.89 14.01 -11.71
CA GLY A 40 24.13 15.00 -12.44
C GLY A 40 22.62 14.89 -12.18
N GLU A 41 21.89 15.99 -12.38
CA GLU A 41 20.42 16.03 -12.28
C GLU A 41 19.74 14.97 -13.17
N LYS A 42 20.28 14.71 -14.36
CA LYS A 42 19.76 13.68 -15.27
C LYS A 42 19.89 12.27 -14.67
N GLU A 43 21.00 11.97 -13.99
CA GLU A 43 21.24 10.65 -13.38
C GLU A 43 20.32 10.43 -12.18
N MET A 44 20.13 11.46 -11.35
CA MET A 44 19.17 11.43 -10.25
C MET A 44 17.74 11.23 -10.77
N THR A 45 17.36 11.93 -11.84
CA THR A 45 16.03 11.81 -12.46
C THR A 45 15.79 10.42 -13.04
N ASP A 46 16.79 9.82 -13.69
CA ASP A 46 16.73 8.44 -14.18
C ASP A 46 16.55 7.44 -13.03
N LEU A 47 17.33 7.58 -11.95
CA LEU A 47 17.19 6.74 -10.75
C LEU A 47 15.78 6.86 -10.15
N VAL A 48 15.27 8.08 -9.98
CA VAL A 48 13.91 8.33 -9.48
C VAL A 48 12.87 7.65 -10.37
N SER A 49 13.00 7.75 -11.69
CA SER A 49 12.09 7.11 -12.65
C SER A 49 12.12 5.58 -12.55
N ARG A 50 13.31 4.97 -12.43
CA ARG A 50 13.48 3.53 -12.21
C ARG A 50 12.80 3.07 -10.92
N VAL A 51 12.97 3.82 -9.83
CA VAL A 51 12.34 3.51 -8.54
C VAL A 51 10.81 3.65 -8.62
N LEU A 52 10.28 4.69 -9.24
CA LEU A 52 8.83 4.84 -9.42
C LEU A 52 8.25 3.69 -10.26
N THR A 53 8.94 3.28 -11.33
CA THR A 53 8.57 2.12 -12.15
C THR A 53 8.57 0.83 -11.32
N HIS A 54 9.54 0.68 -10.41
CA HIS A 54 9.59 -0.45 -9.49
C HIS A 54 8.37 -0.51 -8.55
N TYR A 55 7.93 0.63 -8.00
CA TYR A 55 6.70 0.71 -7.20
C TYR A 55 5.43 0.50 -8.03
N GLN A 56 5.39 1.00 -9.27
CA GLN A 56 4.27 0.78 -10.18
C GLN A 56 4.07 -0.73 -10.43
N LEU A 57 5.16 -1.45 -10.71
CA LEU A 57 5.11 -2.91 -10.90
C LEU A 57 4.54 -3.65 -9.68
N TYR A 58 4.83 -3.17 -8.46
CA TYR A 58 4.24 -3.72 -7.23
C TYR A 58 2.71 -3.59 -7.22
N TYR A 59 2.19 -2.39 -7.51
CA TYR A 59 0.74 -2.17 -7.52
C TYR A 59 0.04 -2.93 -8.66
N GLU A 60 0.66 -3.02 -9.83
CA GLU A 60 0.13 -3.84 -10.93
C GLU A 60 0.02 -5.32 -10.56
N GLN A 61 1.05 -5.90 -9.92
CA GLN A 61 0.96 -7.30 -9.46
C GLN A 61 -0.04 -7.47 -8.32
N LYS A 62 -0.18 -6.46 -7.45
CA LYS A 62 -1.13 -6.49 -6.34
C LYS A 62 -2.58 -6.44 -6.82
N SER A 63 -2.89 -5.61 -7.83
CA SER A 63 -4.21 -5.55 -8.48
C SER A 63 -4.68 -6.93 -8.95
N ARG A 64 -3.80 -7.72 -9.56
CA ARG A 64 -4.11 -9.08 -10.03
C ARG A 64 -4.52 -10.05 -8.91
N VAL A 65 -4.05 -9.80 -7.69
CA VAL A 65 -4.46 -10.58 -6.51
C VAL A 65 -5.80 -10.06 -5.97
N ILE A 66 -5.98 -8.74 -5.96
CA ILE A 66 -7.23 -8.07 -5.56
C ILE A 66 -8.40 -8.54 -6.43
N GLU A 67 -8.23 -8.54 -7.75
CA GLU A 67 -9.22 -9.00 -8.75
C GLU A 67 -9.66 -10.46 -8.57
N ARG A 68 -8.86 -11.27 -7.87
CA ARG A 68 -9.19 -12.67 -7.57
C ARG A 68 -9.86 -12.83 -6.20
N ASN A 69 -9.44 -12.00 -5.24
CA ASN A 69 -9.94 -12.02 -3.87
C ASN A 69 -9.50 -10.76 -3.13
N VAL A 70 -10.34 -9.74 -3.11
CA VAL A 70 -10.05 -8.49 -2.41
C VAL A 70 -9.89 -8.65 -0.89
N PHE A 71 -10.50 -9.66 -0.27
CA PHE A 71 -10.42 -9.84 1.18
C PHE A 71 -8.99 -10.07 1.67
N VAL A 72 -8.10 -10.60 0.81
CA VAL A 72 -6.71 -10.88 1.17
C VAL A 72 -5.92 -9.62 1.53
N VAL A 73 -6.26 -8.44 0.96
CA VAL A 73 -5.48 -7.22 1.24
C VAL A 73 -5.79 -6.59 2.59
N PHE A 74 -6.88 -6.99 3.25
CA PHE A 74 -7.23 -6.56 4.60
C PHE A 74 -6.51 -7.38 5.68
N SER A 75 -6.04 -8.58 5.35
CA SER A 75 -5.17 -9.39 6.21
C SER A 75 -4.09 -10.09 5.37
N PRO A 76 -3.14 -9.33 4.81
CA PRO A 76 -2.20 -9.85 3.83
C PRO A 76 -1.22 -10.84 4.46
N PRO A 77 -1.19 -12.11 4.02
CA PRO A 77 -0.35 -13.14 4.63
C PRO A 77 1.14 -12.86 4.49
N TRP A 78 1.53 -12.12 3.45
CA TRP A 78 2.93 -11.77 3.13
C TRP A 78 3.52 -10.60 3.96
N PHE A 79 2.71 -9.97 4.83
CA PHE A 79 3.16 -8.96 5.79
C PHE A 79 3.23 -9.52 7.21
N THR A 80 4.20 -9.03 7.98
CA THR A 80 4.31 -9.28 9.42
C THR A 80 3.16 -8.62 10.19
N PRO A 81 2.83 -9.08 11.41
CA PRO A 81 1.84 -8.42 12.26
C PRO A 81 2.14 -6.92 12.45
N LEU A 82 3.42 -6.55 12.59
CA LEU A 82 3.81 -5.13 12.71
C LEU A 82 3.45 -4.35 11.44
N GLU A 83 3.84 -4.82 10.25
CA GLU A 83 3.47 -4.20 8.97
C GLU A 83 1.95 -4.04 8.84
N ARG A 84 1.16 -5.06 9.25
CA ARG A 84 -0.30 -5.02 9.18
C ARG A 84 -0.93 -3.92 10.04
N THR A 85 -0.31 -3.54 11.16
CA THR A 85 -0.83 -2.45 12.03
C THR A 85 -0.79 -1.07 11.36
N LEU A 86 0.00 -0.90 10.31
CA LEU A 86 0.15 0.35 9.57
C LEU A 86 -0.73 0.42 8.31
N LEU A 87 -1.51 -0.63 8.04
CA LEU A 87 -2.41 -0.66 6.90
C LEU A 87 -3.62 0.25 7.13
N TRP A 88 -3.92 1.02 6.11
CA TRP A 88 -5.20 1.67 5.91
C TRP A 88 -6.01 0.79 4.93
N ILE A 89 -6.35 1.26 3.73
CA ILE A 89 -7.14 0.51 2.75
C ILE A 89 -6.24 -0.39 1.90
N GLY A 90 -5.81 -1.53 2.46
CA GLY A 90 -4.96 -2.51 1.77
C GLY A 90 -3.51 -2.05 1.54
N GLY A 91 -3.07 -0.96 2.15
CA GLY A 91 -1.72 -0.41 2.04
C GLY A 91 -1.52 0.80 2.97
N PHE A 92 -0.34 1.41 2.93
CA PHE A 92 -0.06 2.61 3.73
C PHE A 92 -1.00 3.78 3.37
N LYS A 93 -1.25 4.65 4.35
CA LYS A 93 -2.03 5.88 4.16
C LYS A 93 -1.20 6.92 3.36
N PRO A 94 -1.66 7.42 2.20
CA PRO A 94 -0.93 8.36 1.35
C PRO A 94 -0.32 9.56 2.09
N GLY A 95 -1.01 10.09 3.10
CA GLY A 95 -0.61 11.22 3.93
C GLY A 95 0.69 11.00 4.70
N LEU A 96 1.16 9.76 4.81
CA LEU A 96 2.48 9.45 5.34
C LEU A 96 3.61 10.02 4.46
N ALA A 97 3.39 10.17 3.15
CA ALA A 97 4.39 10.76 2.24
C ALA A 97 4.81 12.16 2.69
N PHE A 98 3.85 13.03 3.05
CA PHE A 98 4.13 14.39 3.50
C PHE A 98 4.93 14.43 4.80
N ARG A 99 4.67 13.49 5.72
CA ARG A 99 5.47 13.34 6.95
C ARG A 99 6.90 12.95 6.62
N ILE A 100 7.10 12.01 5.70
CA ILE A 100 8.44 11.60 5.26
C ILE A 100 9.15 12.77 4.58
N VAL A 101 8.46 13.55 3.73
CA VAL A 101 9.03 14.75 3.11
C VAL A 101 9.51 15.73 4.18
N ALA A 102 8.65 16.06 5.15
CA ALA A 102 8.97 17.01 6.22
C ALA A 102 10.20 16.60 7.04
N GLU A 103 10.39 15.31 7.28
CA GLU A 103 11.50 14.78 8.08
C GLU A 103 12.79 14.56 7.27
N ALA A 104 12.70 14.21 5.99
CA ALA A 104 13.85 13.70 5.23
C ALA A 104 14.40 14.63 4.15
N VAL A 105 13.58 15.51 3.58
CA VAL A 105 13.93 16.24 2.36
C VAL A 105 14.68 17.55 2.65
N GLY A 106 14.59 18.05 3.88
CA GLY A 106 15.19 19.33 4.32
C GLY A 106 14.29 20.51 3.98
N GLU A 107 14.89 21.70 3.83
CA GLU A 107 14.13 22.91 3.54
C GLU A 107 13.52 22.89 2.13
N LEU A 108 12.22 23.16 2.06
CA LEU A 108 11.48 23.38 0.83
C LEU A 108 11.44 24.88 0.52
N SER A 109 11.53 25.23 -0.77
CA SER A 109 11.27 26.61 -1.21
C SER A 109 9.84 27.03 -0.89
N GLU A 110 9.55 28.33 -0.91
CA GLU A 110 8.20 28.83 -0.65
C GLU A 110 7.17 28.28 -1.66
N ASP A 111 7.57 28.15 -2.93
CA ASP A 111 6.74 27.56 -3.98
C ASP A 111 6.46 26.08 -3.71
N GLN A 112 7.50 25.32 -3.38
CA GLN A 112 7.38 23.89 -3.05
C GLN A 112 6.48 23.69 -1.83
N ARG A 113 6.65 24.50 -0.79
CA ARG A 113 5.84 24.44 0.43
C ARG A 113 4.37 24.73 0.13
N ARG A 114 4.08 25.75 -0.68
CA ARG A 114 2.71 26.08 -1.09
C ARG A 114 2.07 24.91 -1.84
N ARG A 115 2.73 24.40 -2.87
CA ARG A 115 2.25 23.26 -3.68
C ARG A 115 2.11 21.98 -2.85
N MET A 116 3.02 21.74 -1.91
CA MET A 116 2.97 20.58 -1.01
C MET A 116 1.77 20.65 -0.06
N ASN A 117 1.48 21.84 0.50
CA ASN A 117 0.31 22.05 1.37
C ASN A 117 -1.00 21.85 0.59
N GLU A 118 -1.09 22.37 -0.64
CA GLU A 118 -2.25 22.18 -1.51
C GLU A 118 -2.47 20.68 -1.80
N LEU A 119 -1.41 19.96 -2.17
CA LEU A 119 -1.46 18.52 -2.42
C LEU A 119 -1.81 17.72 -1.16
N GLN A 120 -1.34 18.15 0.01
CA GLN A 120 -1.64 17.51 1.29
C GLN A 120 -3.12 17.63 1.63
N GLU A 121 -3.74 18.80 1.44
CA GLU A 121 -5.16 19.00 1.70
C GLU A 121 -6.06 18.26 0.68
N GLU A 122 -5.66 18.23 -0.60
CA GLU A 122 -6.31 17.41 -1.63
C GLU A 122 -6.28 15.92 -1.22
N THR A 123 -5.09 15.41 -0.91
CA THR A 123 -4.90 14.00 -0.51
C THR A 123 -5.70 13.68 0.76
N ARG A 124 -5.68 14.57 1.76
CA ARG A 124 -6.41 14.38 3.01
C ARG A 124 -7.92 14.30 2.79
N THR A 125 -8.45 15.09 1.86
CA THR A 125 -9.87 15.08 1.51
C THR A 125 -10.26 13.74 0.88
N GLU A 126 -9.50 13.26 -0.11
CA GLU A 126 -9.71 11.97 -0.76
C GLU A 126 -9.57 10.80 0.22
N GLU A 127 -8.58 10.84 1.12
CA GLU A 127 -8.43 9.85 2.18
C GLU A 127 -9.66 9.77 3.09
N ARG A 128 -10.28 10.91 3.39
CA ARG A 128 -11.50 10.93 4.20
C ARG A 128 -12.66 10.30 3.43
N LEU A 129 -12.86 10.69 2.17
CA LEU A 129 -13.92 10.14 1.32
C LEU A 129 -13.82 8.61 1.18
N LEU A 130 -12.62 8.08 0.94
CA LEU A 130 -12.40 6.64 0.84
C LEU A 130 -12.59 5.91 2.17
N SER A 131 -12.21 6.53 3.29
CA SER A 131 -12.44 5.96 4.63
C SER A 131 -13.94 5.90 4.95
N ASP A 132 -14.68 6.97 4.64
CA ASP A 132 -16.12 7.07 4.83
C ASP A 132 -16.84 6.03 3.95
N GLU A 133 -16.39 5.82 2.71
CA GLU A 133 -16.93 4.81 1.81
C GLU A 133 -16.70 3.37 2.31
N LEU A 134 -15.49 3.05 2.77
CA LEU A 134 -15.21 1.75 3.36
C LEU A 134 -16.10 1.50 4.61
N ALA A 135 -16.31 2.52 5.44
CA ALA A 135 -17.20 2.41 6.59
C ALA A 135 -18.65 2.11 6.17
N ARG A 136 -19.17 2.79 5.14
CA ARG A 136 -20.52 2.51 4.58
C ARG A 136 -20.65 1.08 4.04
N ILE A 137 -19.65 0.59 3.33
CA ILE A 137 -19.61 -0.80 2.83
C ILE A 137 -19.68 -1.78 4.01
N GLN A 138 -18.91 -1.53 5.07
CA GLN A 138 -18.87 -2.38 6.26
C GLN A 138 -20.19 -2.34 7.06
N GLU A 139 -20.81 -1.17 7.22
CA GLU A 139 -22.12 -1.03 7.88
C GLU A 139 -23.22 -1.80 7.13
N THR A 140 -23.21 -1.76 5.80
CA THR A 140 -24.20 -2.44 4.97
C THR A 140 -24.21 -3.96 5.23
N VAL A 141 -23.04 -4.57 5.39
CA VAL A 141 -22.90 -6.02 5.67
C VAL A 141 -23.16 -6.36 7.14
N ALA A 142 -22.86 -5.44 8.05
CA ALA A 142 -23.10 -5.61 9.48
C ALA A 142 -24.57 -5.41 9.90
N ALA A 143 -25.46 -5.04 8.97
CA ALA A 143 -26.87 -4.84 9.27
C ALA A 143 -27.57 -6.13 9.75
N PRO A 144 -28.40 -6.09 10.82
CA PRO A 144 -28.99 -7.28 11.44
C PRO A 144 -29.77 -8.20 10.48
N PRO A 145 -30.58 -7.71 9.52
CA PRO A 145 -31.28 -8.57 8.58
C PRO A 145 -30.34 -9.36 7.66
N LEU A 146 -29.23 -8.75 7.23
CA LEU A 146 -28.21 -9.43 6.41
C LEU A 146 -27.41 -10.45 7.23
N MET A 147 -27.05 -10.10 8.47
CA MET A 147 -26.42 -11.04 9.42
C MET A 147 -27.30 -12.27 9.70
N GLU A 148 -28.62 -12.08 9.84
CA GLU A 148 -29.55 -13.20 10.03
C GLU A 148 -29.62 -14.10 8.79
N LEU A 149 -29.58 -13.53 7.59
CA LEU A 149 -29.52 -14.29 6.33
C LEU A 149 -28.22 -15.09 6.23
N THR A 150 -27.06 -14.53 6.59
CA THR A 150 -25.78 -15.26 6.61
C THR A 150 -25.79 -16.39 7.65
N ARG A 151 -26.33 -16.11 8.85
CA ARG A 151 -26.44 -17.10 9.94
C ARG A 151 -27.40 -18.25 9.59
N GLN A 152 -28.50 -17.96 8.90
CA GLN A 152 -29.45 -18.97 8.43
C GLN A 152 -28.88 -19.79 7.26
N ALA A 153 -28.15 -19.16 6.33
CA ALA A 153 -27.46 -19.83 5.24
C ALA A 153 -26.41 -20.84 5.76
N GLY A 154 -25.65 -20.48 6.80
CA GLY A 154 -24.69 -21.39 7.45
C GLY A 154 -25.31 -22.58 8.21
N ARG A 155 -26.64 -22.66 8.34
CA ARG A 155 -27.34 -23.73 9.06
C ARG A 155 -28.15 -24.67 8.16
N ARG A 156 -28.28 -24.41 6.85
CA ARG A 156 -29.05 -25.28 5.95
C ARG A 156 -28.18 -26.40 5.38
N ARG A 157 -28.50 -27.63 5.78
CA ARG A 157 -27.93 -28.89 5.30
C ARG A 157 -28.88 -29.50 4.25
N ASP A 158 -29.00 -28.88 3.08
CA ASP A 158 -29.29 -29.57 1.82
C ASP A 158 -29.19 -28.58 0.64
N GLY A 159 -28.71 -29.08 -0.50
CA GLY A 159 -28.19 -28.29 -1.62
C GLY A 159 -29.15 -27.28 -2.25
N GLU A 160 -28.76 -26.00 -2.17
CA GLU A 160 -28.72 -24.99 -3.24
C GLU A 160 -28.48 -23.61 -2.59
N ILE A 161 -27.21 -23.19 -2.59
CA ILE A 161 -26.78 -21.88 -2.07
C ILE A 161 -26.92 -20.88 -3.23
N LEU A 162 -28.12 -20.34 -3.46
CA LEU A 162 -28.35 -19.35 -4.53
C LEU A 162 -28.41 -17.90 -4.03
N GLY A 163 -28.30 -17.66 -2.71
CA GLY A 163 -28.43 -16.32 -2.10
C GLY A 163 -27.23 -15.81 -1.29
N SER A 164 -26.25 -16.67 -0.95
CA SER A 164 -25.07 -16.27 -0.16
C SER A 164 -23.91 -15.80 -1.04
N ASP A 165 -23.79 -16.38 -2.24
CA ASP A 165 -22.70 -16.07 -3.17
C ASP A 165 -22.90 -14.68 -3.78
N SER A 166 -24.15 -14.29 -4.11
CA SER A 166 -24.46 -12.98 -4.68
C SER A 166 -24.16 -11.80 -3.73
N VAL A 167 -24.43 -11.95 -2.42
CA VAL A 167 -24.10 -10.93 -1.41
C VAL A 167 -22.58 -10.80 -1.26
N THR A 168 -21.86 -11.92 -1.32
CA THR A 168 -20.40 -11.94 -1.22
C THR A 168 -19.75 -11.34 -2.46
N GLU A 169 -20.31 -11.57 -3.65
CA GLU A 169 -19.86 -10.96 -4.91
C GLU A 169 -20.08 -9.44 -4.93
N LEU A 170 -21.26 -8.98 -4.49
CA LEU A 170 -21.55 -7.54 -4.37
C LEU A 170 -20.58 -6.84 -3.39
N LEU A 171 -20.33 -7.48 -2.24
CA LEU A 171 -19.36 -6.98 -1.27
C LEU A 171 -17.94 -6.95 -1.85
N SER A 172 -17.54 -8.02 -2.53
CA SER A 172 -16.22 -8.10 -3.17
C SER A 172 -16.04 -6.97 -4.17
N SER A 173 -17.01 -6.75 -5.05
CA SER A 173 -16.95 -5.68 -6.07
C SER A 173 -16.88 -4.27 -5.45
N ALA A 174 -17.66 -4.01 -4.39
CA ALA A 174 -17.60 -2.74 -3.66
C ALA A 174 -16.24 -2.53 -2.99
N LEU A 175 -15.69 -3.57 -2.34
CA LEU A 175 -14.37 -3.53 -1.73
C LEU A 175 -13.24 -3.37 -2.77
N GLU A 176 -13.35 -4.03 -3.92
CA GLU A 176 -12.39 -3.90 -5.03
C GLU A 176 -12.30 -2.46 -5.51
N THR A 177 -13.45 -1.78 -5.62
CA THR A 177 -13.53 -0.38 -6.04
C THR A 177 -12.81 0.53 -5.04
N VAL A 178 -13.12 0.44 -3.75
CA VAL A 178 -12.48 1.31 -2.75
C VAL A 178 -10.98 1.01 -2.58
N VAL A 179 -10.57 -0.26 -2.71
CA VAL A 179 -9.14 -0.64 -2.68
C VAL A 179 -8.40 -0.09 -3.89
N ARG A 180 -8.98 -0.20 -5.10
CA ARG A 180 -8.41 0.34 -6.34
C ARG A 180 -8.26 1.86 -6.27
N ASP A 181 -9.28 2.57 -5.80
CA ASP A 181 -9.23 4.03 -5.68
C ASP A 181 -8.19 4.47 -4.63
N ALA A 182 -8.04 3.72 -3.53
CA ALA A 182 -6.97 3.96 -2.56
C ALA A 182 -5.56 3.67 -3.13
N GLU A 183 -5.41 2.71 -4.03
CA GLU A 183 -4.16 2.47 -4.77
C GLU A 183 -3.83 3.60 -5.74
N LEU A 184 -4.82 4.08 -6.50
CA LEU A 184 -4.66 5.23 -7.38
C LEU A 184 -4.26 6.48 -6.59
N LEU A 185 -4.88 6.73 -5.43
CA LEU A 185 -4.51 7.85 -4.57
C LEU A 185 -3.04 7.76 -4.12
N ARG A 186 -2.56 6.58 -3.68
CA ARG A 186 -1.14 6.41 -3.31
C ARG A 186 -0.18 6.72 -4.46
N MET A 187 -0.46 6.18 -5.65
CA MET A 187 0.40 6.38 -6.82
C MET A 187 0.39 7.85 -7.26
N SER A 188 -0.80 8.45 -7.34
CA SER A 188 -0.97 9.86 -7.71
C SER A 188 -0.26 10.79 -6.72
N THR A 189 -0.44 10.59 -5.40
CA THR A 189 0.26 11.37 -4.38
C THR A 189 1.78 11.24 -4.52
N ALA A 190 2.30 10.03 -4.73
CA ALA A 190 3.75 9.83 -4.89
C ALA A 190 4.31 10.54 -6.12
N VAL A 191 3.63 10.45 -7.27
CA VAL A 191 4.02 11.13 -8.51
C VAL A 191 3.98 12.66 -8.32
N LYS A 192 2.88 13.20 -7.80
CA LYS A 192 2.74 14.65 -7.56
C LYS A 192 3.77 15.19 -6.55
N VAL A 193 4.12 14.42 -5.51
CA VAL A 193 5.22 14.78 -4.60
C VAL A 193 6.54 14.87 -5.37
N VAL A 194 6.83 13.88 -6.22
CA VAL A 194 8.06 13.86 -7.03
C VAL A 194 8.14 15.04 -8.01
N GLU A 195 7.01 15.44 -8.59
CA GLU A 195 6.91 16.60 -9.48
C GLU A 195 7.09 17.97 -8.79
N ILE A 196 6.90 18.03 -7.47
CA ILE A 196 7.11 19.26 -6.68
C ILE A 196 8.58 19.38 -6.26
N LEU A 197 9.22 18.26 -5.95
CA LEU A 197 10.57 18.21 -5.41
C LEU A 197 11.65 18.31 -6.50
N THR A 198 12.84 18.80 -6.13
CA THR A 198 14.01 18.77 -7.00
C THR A 198 14.58 17.34 -7.09
N PRO A 199 15.44 17.02 -8.08
CA PRO A 199 16.00 15.68 -8.23
C PRO A 199 16.69 15.14 -6.96
N ILE A 200 17.51 15.95 -6.28
CA ILE A 200 18.15 15.53 -5.04
C ILE A 200 17.16 15.36 -3.87
N GLN A 201 16.13 16.20 -3.81
CA GLN A 201 15.05 16.06 -2.84
C GLN A 201 14.24 14.76 -3.08
N ASN A 202 14.05 14.38 -4.34
CA ASN A 202 13.41 13.12 -4.72
C ASN A 202 14.23 11.90 -4.29
N VAL A 203 15.55 11.93 -4.49
CA VAL A 203 16.45 10.89 -4.01
C VAL A 203 16.33 10.73 -2.49
N LYS A 204 16.36 11.84 -1.73
CA LYS A 204 16.17 11.83 -0.27
C LYS A 204 14.82 11.28 0.15
N PHE A 205 13.74 11.73 -0.50
CA PHE A 205 12.38 11.31 -0.23
C PHE A 205 12.20 9.80 -0.45
N LEU A 206 12.54 9.30 -1.64
CA LEU A 206 12.39 7.88 -1.97
C LEU A 206 13.33 7.00 -1.13
N GLY A 207 14.54 7.49 -0.83
CA GLY A 207 15.45 6.84 0.10
C GLY A 207 14.82 6.71 1.48
N ALA A 208 14.20 7.76 2.01
CA ALA A 208 13.52 7.73 3.30
C ALA A 208 12.29 6.81 3.31
N VAL A 209 11.49 6.79 2.23
CA VAL A 209 10.38 5.83 2.05
C VAL A 209 10.91 4.39 2.09
N GLY A 210 11.96 4.09 1.32
CA GLY A 210 12.59 2.77 1.30
C GLY A 210 13.13 2.37 2.68
N ARG A 211 13.88 3.25 3.35
CA ARG A 211 14.39 3.01 4.71
C ARG A 211 13.26 2.72 5.69
N PHE A 212 12.18 3.49 5.64
CA PHE A 212 11.03 3.32 6.52
C PHE A 212 10.39 1.94 6.33
N HIS A 213 10.10 1.57 5.08
CA HIS A 213 9.52 0.27 4.74
C HIS A 213 10.42 -0.90 5.20
N MET A 214 11.72 -0.86 4.86
CA MET A 214 12.66 -1.94 5.24
C MET A 214 12.80 -2.07 6.76
N LYS A 215 12.85 -0.95 7.50
CA LYS A 215 12.96 -0.99 8.97
C LYS A 215 11.75 -1.64 9.62
N ILE A 216 10.54 -1.27 9.21
CA ILE A 216 9.31 -1.87 9.73
C ILE A 216 9.32 -3.38 9.51
N ARG A 217 9.68 -3.81 8.30
CA ARG A 217 9.72 -5.23 7.97
C ARG A 217 10.76 -5.98 8.79
N THR A 218 11.98 -5.47 8.88
CA THR A 218 13.06 -6.07 9.68
C THR A 218 12.67 -6.22 11.15
N TRP A 219 12.10 -5.17 11.74
CA TRP A 219 11.60 -5.22 13.13
C TRP A 219 10.46 -6.22 13.29
N GLY A 220 9.52 -6.26 12.34
CA GLY A 220 8.42 -7.22 12.35
C GLY A 220 8.91 -8.67 12.30
N LEU A 221 9.90 -8.95 11.45
CA LEU A 221 10.51 -10.29 11.33
C LEU A 221 11.28 -10.67 12.60
N GLN A 222 12.03 -9.73 13.20
CA GLN A 222 12.75 -9.97 14.45
C GLN A 222 11.79 -10.32 15.60
N ARG A 223 10.74 -9.50 15.80
CA ARG A 223 9.74 -9.72 16.85
C ARG A 223 9.01 -11.06 16.70
N ASN A 224 8.72 -11.48 15.47
CA ASN A 224 8.08 -12.77 15.23
C ASN A 224 8.98 -13.96 15.61
N ARG A 225 10.29 -13.84 15.39
CA ARG A 225 11.27 -14.87 15.80
C ARG A 225 11.40 -14.95 17.31
N GLU A 226 11.41 -13.81 17.99
CA GLU A 226 11.50 -13.72 19.45
C GLU A 226 10.21 -14.18 20.14
N GLY A 227 9.03 -13.85 19.58
CA GLY A 227 7.73 -14.28 20.10
C GLY A 227 7.45 -15.77 19.90
N GLY A 228 7.89 -16.36 18.79
CA GLY A 228 7.74 -17.80 18.52
C GLY A 228 8.74 -18.71 19.25
N ALA A 229 9.68 -18.15 20.02
CA ALA A 229 10.61 -18.91 20.85
C ALA A 229 10.12 -19.09 22.31
N ASN A 230 8.99 -18.48 22.65
CA ASN A 230 8.39 -18.49 24.00
C ASN A 230 7.02 -19.20 24.07
N ASP A 231 6.57 -19.83 22.97
CA ASP A 231 5.38 -20.69 22.87
C ASP A 231 5.79 -22.13 22.56
#